data_AF-C1B983-F1
#
_entry.id   AF-C1B983-F1
#
_cell.length_a   1.000
_cell.length_b   1.000
_cell.length_c   1.000
_cell.angle_alpha   90.00
_cell.angle_beta   90.00
_cell.angle_gamma   90.00
#
_symmetry.space_group_name_H-M   'P 1'
#
loop_
_entity.id
_entity.type
_entity.pdbx_description
1 polymer ?
#
loop_
_entity_poly.entity_id
_entity_poly.type
_entity_poly.pdbx_seq_one_letter_code
_entity_poly.pdbx_strand_id
1 'polypeptide(L)' 'MTDSQARDFDAEDFLASRREWLEVSVVEVEKDCFDVVLKIDGTYFDRETADRVAESFARDVRALLPEVDQ' A
#
# COMPACT_ATOMS: atom_id res chain seq x y z
N MET A 1 -0.46 -31.19 13.22
CA MET A 1 -1.03 -30.46 12.07
C MET A 1 -1.83 -29.31 12.63
N THR A 2 -1.20 -28.15 12.77
CA THR A 2 -1.91 -26.89 13.03
C THR A 2 -2.05 -26.22 11.68
N ASP A 3 -3.23 -26.40 11.06
CA ASP A 3 -3.67 -25.55 9.97
C ASP A 3 -3.76 -24.13 10.52
N SER A 4 -2.71 -23.35 10.27
CA SER A 4 -2.79 -21.90 10.39
C SER A 4 -3.67 -21.45 9.23
N GLN A 5 -4.96 -21.23 9.49
CA GLN A 5 -5.85 -20.54 8.58
C GLN A 5 -5.29 -19.13 8.35
N ALA A 6 -4.40 -18.99 7.38
CA ALA A 6 -4.19 -17.73 6.70
C ALA A 6 -5.54 -17.43 6.05
N ARG A 7 -6.34 -16.58 6.71
CA ARG A 7 -7.42 -15.90 6.00
C ARG A 7 -6.75 -15.19 4.83
N ASP A 8 -7.17 -15.51 3.61
CA ASP A 8 -6.88 -14.68 2.45
C ASP A 8 -7.37 -13.27 2.80
N PHE A 9 -6.42 -12.42 3.17
CA PHE A 9 -6.69 -11.02 3.48
C PHE A 9 -6.50 -10.28 2.17
N ASP A 10 -7.61 -9.98 1.51
CA ASP A 10 -7.55 -9.24 0.25
C ASP A 10 -7.03 -7.81 0.52
N ALA A 11 -6.13 -7.34 -0.33
CA ALA A 11 -5.65 -5.97 -0.30
C ALA A 11 -6.83 -4.99 -0.44
N GLU A 12 -7.87 -5.36 -1.19
CA GLU A 12 -9.08 -4.55 -1.30
C GLU A 12 -9.81 -4.42 0.05
N ASP A 13 -9.93 -5.50 0.82
CA ASP A 13 -10.55 -5.47 2.16
C ASP A 13 -9.71 -4.68 3.18
N PHE A 14 -8.39 -4.78 3.09
CA PHE A 14 -7.46 -3.97 3.89
C PHE A 14 -7.67 -2.48 3.66
N LEU A 15 -7.73 -2.09 2.39
CA LEU A 15 -7.89 -0.70 1.98
C LEU A 15 -9.32 -0.21 2.25
N ALA A 16 -10.34 -1.03 1.99
CA ALA A 16 -11.75 -0.67 2.18
C ALA A 16 -12.04 -0.16 3.59
N SER A 17 -11.55 -0.85 4.61
CA SER A 17 -11.72 -0.46 6.01
C SER A 17 -10.93 0.79 6.43
N ARG A 18 -10.08 1.32 5.54
CA ARG A 18 -9.19 2.46 5.79
C ARG A 18 -9.33 3.58 4.76
N ARG A 19 -10.29 3.46 3.82
CA ARG A 19 -10.51 4.43 2.72
C ARG A 19 -10.75 5.86 3.20
N GLU A 20 -11.20 6.04 4.44
CA GLU A 20 -11.41 7.36 5.04
C GLU A 20 -10.11 8.13 5.29
N TRP A 21 -8.97 7.44 5.44
CA TRP A 21 -7.69 8.07 5.79
C TRP A 21 -6.48 7.51 5.03
N LEU A 22 -6.66 6.48 4.21
CA LEU A 22 -5.60 5.83 3.42
C LEU A 22 -6.11 5.54 2.00
N GLU A 23 -5.36 5.99 1.01
CA GLU A 23 -5.65 5.70 -0.41
C GLU A 23 -4.36 5.31 -1.13
N VAL A 24 -4.43 4.30 -1.99
CA VAL A 24 -3.36 3.97 -2.95
C VAL A 24 -3.87 4.30 -4.35
N SER A 25 -3.11 5.08 -5.10
CA SER A 25 -3.42 5.43 -6.49
C SER A 25 -2.27 5.01 -7.40
N VAL A 26 -2.59 4.59 -8.62
CA VAL A 26 -1.60 4.40 -9.68
C VAL A 26 -1.82 5.50 -10.71
N VAL A 27 -0.77 6.25 -11.04
CA VAL A 27 -0.84 7.41 -11.93
C VAL A 27 0.14 7.22 -13.06
N GLU A 28 -0.34 7.24 -14.30
CA GLU A 28 0.54 7.28 -15.47
C GLU A 28 1.14 8.69 -15.60
N VAL A 29 2.47 8.81 -15.49
CA VAL A 29 3.19 10.09 -15.52
C VAL A 29 3.82 10.37 -16.87
N GLU A 30 4.21 9.31 -17.57
CA GLU A 30 4.63 9.31 -18.97
C GLU A 30 4.10 8.02 -19.61
N LYS A 31 4.11 7.95 -20.94
CA LYS A 31 3.64 6.76 -21.65
C LYS A 31 4.36 5.51 -21.11
N ASP A 32 3.59 4.53 -20.65
CA ASP A 32 4.09 3.27 -20.10
C ASP A 32 4.94 3.45 -18.80
N CYS A 33 4.81 4.59 -18.12
CA CYS A 33 5.49 4.90 -16.85
C CYS A 33 4.48 5.27 -15.77
N PHE A 34 4.48 4.53 -14.66
CA PHE A 34 3.48 4.65 -13.62
C PHE A 34 4.10 4.92 -12.24
N ASP A 35 3.55 5.92 -11.56
CA ASP A 35 3.81 6.19 -10.16
C ASP A 35 2.76 5.48 -9.29
N VAL A 36 3.21 4.79 -8.25
CA VAL A 36 2.35 4.25 -7.18
C VAL A 36 2.40 5.23 -6.00
N VAL A 37 1.27 5.87 -5.73
CA VAL A 37 1.15 6.95 -4.75
C VAL A 37 0.35 6.47 -3.55
N LEU A 38 0.92 6.61 -2.34
CA LEU A 38 0.20 6.45 -1.08
C LEU A 38 -0.23 7.82 -0.55
N LYS A 39 -1.52 8.01 -0.32
CA LYS A 39 -2.07 9.20 0.33
C LYS A 39 -2.51 8.84 1.74
N ILE A 40 -2.07 9.64 2.71
CA ILE A 40 -2.39 9.48 4.13
C ILE A 40 -3.02 10.79 4.61
N ASP A 41 -4.20 10.71 5.23
CA ASP A 41 -4.81 11.87 5.87
C ASP A 41 -4.08 12.21 7.19
N GLY A 42 -3.40 13.37 7.20
CA GLY A 42 -2.66 13.88 8.36
C GLY A 42 -3.53 14.29 9.55
N THR A 43 -4.86 14.24 9.44
CA THR A 43 -5.78 14.45 10.56
C THR A 43 -5.72 13.30 11.57
N TYR A 44 -5.42 12.08 11.10
CA TYR A 44 -5.42 10.86 11.90
C TYR A 44 -4.03 10.42 12.35
N PHE A 45 -2.97 11.01 11.78
CA PHE A 45 -1.59 10.63 12.04
C PHE A 45 -0.73 11.85 12.34
N ASP A 46 0.12 11.72 13.36
CA ASP A 46 1.28 12.60 13.42
C ASP A 46 2.24 12.32 12.26
N ARG A 47 3.05 13.31 11.95
CA ARG A 47 3.96 13.27 10.81
C ARG A 47 4.95 12.10 10.88
N GLU A 48 5.45 11.79 12.06
CA GLU A 48 6.44 10.71 12.25
C GLU A 48 5.81 9.34 11.91
N THR A 49 4.59 9.12 12.35
CA THR A 49 3.85 7.89 12.05
C THR A 49 3.52 7.80 10.57
N ALA A 50 3.09 8.91 9.95
CA ALA A 50 2.83 8.95 8.50
C ALA A 50 4.10 8.63 7.69
N ASP A 51 5.25 9.20 8.08
CA ASP A 51 6.54 8.94 7.43
C ASP A 51 6.92 7.45 7.55
N ARG A 52 6.78 6.84 8.72
CA ARG A 52 7.05 5.41 8.92
C ARG A 52 6.15 4.50 8.09
N VAL A 53 4.87 4.84 7.96
CA VAL A 53 3.92 4.09 7.13
C VAL A 53 4.32 4.20 5.66
N ALA A 54 4.65 5.40 5.19
CA ALA A 54 5.09 5.63 3.82
C ALA A 54 6.39 4.88 3.48
N GLU A 55 7.36 4.86 4.39
CA GLU A 55 8.61 4.11 4.23
C GLU A 55 8.37 2.59 4.14
N SER A 56 7.50 2.05 5.00
CA SER A 56 7.14 0.63 4.95
C SER A 56 6.47 0.29 3.62
N PHE A 57 5.49 1.09 3.20
CA PHE A 57 4.79 0.90 1.93
C PHE A 57 5.76 0.92 0.74
N ALA A 58 6.63 1.92 0.66
CA ALA A 58 7.60 2.03 -0.43
C ALA A 58 8.57 0.84 -0.48
N ARG A 59 8.99 0.33 0.68
CA ARG A 59 9.83 -0.87 0.75
C ARG A 59 9.08 -2.10 0.23
N ASP A 60 7.84 -2.29 0.65
CA ASP A 60 7.06 -3.48 0.32
C ASP A 60 6.68 -3.49 -1.17
N VAL A 61 6.28 -2.34 -1.74
CA VAL A 61 6.04 -2.20 -3.19
C VAL A 61 7.31 -2.52 -3.98
N ARG A 62 8.47 -2.00 -3.59
CA ARG A 62 9.75 -2.29 -4.27
C ARG A 62 10.12 -3.76 -4.22
N ALA A 63 9.75 -4.48 -3.15
CA ALA A 63 9.99 -5.91 -3.04
C ALA A 63 9.08 -6.72 -3.99
N LEU A 64 7.85 -6.25 -4.23
CA LEU A 64 6.87 -6.92 -5.08
C LEU A 64 7.04 -6.61 -6.58
N LEU A 65 7.54 -5.41 -6.95
CA LEU A 65 7.68 -5.02 -8.35
C LEU A 65 8.42 -6.06 -9.24
N PRO A 66 9.53 -6.69 -8.80
CA PRO A 66 10.22 -7.71 -9.60
C PRO A 66 9.41 -9.01 -9.80
N GLU A 67 8.39 -9.27 -9.00
CA GLU A 67 7.53 -10.44 -9.10
C GLU A 67 6.39 -10.24 -10.11
N VAL A 68 6.02 -8.99 -10.38
CA VAL A 68 4.94 -8.62 -11.33
C VAL A 68 5.39 -8.74 -12.79
N ASP A 69 6.69 -8.65 -13.06
CA ASP A 69 7.30 -8.79 -14.40
C ASP A 69 7.53 -10.26 -14.85
N GLN A 70 7.02 -11.26 -14.10
CA GLN A 70 7.19 -12.70 -14.40
C GLN A 70 5.99 -13.36 -15.10
#